data_AF-A0A1X7H0Y0-F1
#
_entry.id   AF-A0A1X7H0Y0-F1
#
_cell.length_a   1.000
_cell.length_b   1.000
_cell.length_c   1.000
_cell.angle_alpha   90.00
_cell.angle_beta   90.00
_cell.angle_gamma   90.00
#
_symmetry.space_group_name_H-M   'P 1'
#
loop_
_entity.id
_entity.type
_entity.pdbx_description
1 polymer ?
#
loop_
_entity_poly.entity_id
_entity_poly.type
_entity_poly.pdbx_seq_one_letter_code
_entity_poly.pdbx_strand_id
1 'polypeptide(L)'
;MKIKSVPSMTTLQYLALIHQVSYTNVCKDAGITPQQFSDWVKKRRPVPKERLQALGVYFNVEPTLLVDDNLYLKDLSIDMKIKIQIHFINELLENAEEETDMEAYREKLIQLQKEQEQQMIIDKFTAMVKEADTQTLRLCNAFLDQVKSRDLDALLTILNIKEAE
;
A
#
# COMPACT_ATOMS: atom_id res chain seq x y z
N MET A 1 24.97 4.65 7.66
CA MET A 1 24.03 3.53 7.86
C MET A 1 23.62 3.02 6.48
N LYS A 2 24.13 1.87 6.03
CA LYS A 2 23.78 1.32 4.71
C LYS A 2 22.36 0.76 4.81
N ILE A 3 21.39 1.46 4.24
CA ILE A 3 20.05 0.91 4.01
C ILE A 3 20.26 -0.29 3.10
N LYS A 4 20.21 -1.50 3.67
CA LYS A 4 20.19 -2.73 2.86
C LYS A 4 18.91 -2.62 2.01
N SER A 5 19.06 -2.37 0.71
CA SER A 5 17.92 -2.31 -0.19
C SER A 5 17.27 -3.69 -0.18
N VAL A 6 16.05 -3.75 0.36
CA VAL A 6 15.15 -4.87 0.08
C VAL A 6 15.10 -5.00 -1.45
N PRO A 7 15.28 -6.20 -2.03
CA PRO A 7 15.11 -6.37 -3.48
C PRO A 7 13.79 -5.72 -3.88
N SER A 8 13.82 -4.79 -4.83
CA SER A 8 12.62 -4.09 -5.28
C SER A 8 11.64 -5.13 -5.82
N MET A 9 10.60 -5.41 -5.04
CA MET A 9 9.55 -6.35 -5.38
C MET A 9 8.41 -5.57 -6.02
N THR A 10 7.80 -6.12 -7.07
CA THR A 10 6.57 -5.54 -7.64
C THR A 10 5.36 -5.94 -6.81
N THR A 11 4.27 -5.18 -6.93
CA THR A 11 2.97 -5.49 -6.32
C THR A 11 2.51 -6.92 -6.63
N LEU A 12 2.66 -7.35 -7.89
CA LEU A 12 2.30 -8.69 -8.34
C LEU A 12 3.13 -9.80 -7.68
N GLN A 13 4.44 -9.59 -7.51
CA GLN A 13 5.30 -10.56 -6.82
C GLN A 13 4.95 -10.67 -5.35
N TYR A 14 4.51 -9.57 -4.73
CA TYR A 14 4.10 -9.57 -3.33
C TYR A 14 2.77 -10.30 -3.12
N LEU A 15 1.80 -10.12 -4.03
CA LEU A 15 0.55 -10.91 -4.01
C LEU A 15 0.83 -12.41 -4.10
N ALA A 16 1.68 -12.84 -5.03
CA ALA A 16 2.07 -14.24 -5.12
C ALA A 16 2.73 -14.76 -3.82
N LEU A 17 3.54 -13.92 -3.16
CA LEU A 17 4.20 -14.26 -1.89
C LEU A 17 3.19 -14.47 -0.75
N ILE A 18 2.24 -13.56 -0.54
CA ILE A 18 1.32 -13.64 0.60
C ILE A 18 0.28 -14.75 0.43
N HIS A 19 -0.16 -15.00 -0.81
CA HIS A 19 -1.03 -16.14 -1.14
C HIS A 19 -0.25 -17.47 -1.18
N GLN A 20 1.07 -17.44 -0.97
CA GLN A 20 1.95 -18.61 -1.00
C GLN A 20 1.87 -19.42 -2.31
N VAL A 21 1.63 -18.73 -3.43
CA VAL A 21 1.54 -19.35 -4.76
C VAL A 21 2.82 -19.15 -5.56
N SER A 22 3.23 -20.19 -6.28
CA SER A 22 4.39 -20.09 -7.18
C SER A 22 4.05 -19.24 -8.42
N TYR A 23 5.03 -18.53 -8.98
CA TYR A 23 4.83 -17.76 -10.21
C TYR A 23 4.37 -18.64 -11.38
N THR A 24 4.77 -19.91 -11.39
CA THR A 24 4.32 -20.90 -12.39
C THR A 24 2.82 -21.14 -12.29
N ASN A 25 2.27 -21.25 -11.07
CA ASN A 25 0.83 -21.43 -10.87
C ASN A 25 0.07 -20.16 -11.29
N VAL A 26 0.54 -18.99 -10.87
CA VAL A 26 -0.02 -17.69 -11.31
C VAL A 26 -0.05 -17.60 -12.84
N CYS A 27 1.05 -17.97 -13.50
CA CYS A 27 1.15 -17.99 -14.96
C CYS A 27 0.12 -18.94 -15.58
N LYS A 28 0.03 -20.17 -15.08
CA LYS A 28 -0.89 -21.18 -15.59
C LYS A 28 -2.35 -20.73 -15.47
N ASP A 29 -2.74 -20.27 -14.30
CA ASP A 29 -4.14 -20.00 -13.96
C ASP A 29 -4.62 -18.67 -14.57
N ALA A 30 -3.74 -17.68 -14.69
CA ALA A 30 -4.03 -16.43 -15.39
C ALA A 30 -3.76 -16.50 -16.91
N GLY A 31 -3.37 -17.66 -17.44
CA GLY A 31 -3.13 -17.90 -18.87
C GLY A 31 -1.95 -17.12 -19.45
N ILE A 32 -0.93 -16.84 -18.64
CA ILE A 32 0.27 -16.05 -18.94
C ILE A 32 1.49 -16.97 -19.06
N THR A 33 2.42 -16.67 -19.95
CA THR A 33 3.69 -17.41 -20.03
C THR A 33 4.69 -16.90 -18.97
N PRO A 34 5.59 -17.76 -18.43
CA PRO A 34 6.66 -17.32 -17.53
C PRO A 34 7.53 -16.19 -18.11
N GLN A 35 7.72 -16.18 -19.43
CA GLN A 35 8.44 -15.11 -20.12
C GLN A 35 7.70 -13.77 -20.03
N GLN A 36 6.38 -13.76 -20.25
CA GLN A 36 5.55 -12.56 -20.06
C GLN A 36 5.62 -12.03 -18.63
N PHE A 37 5.45 -12.91 -17.65
CA PHE A 37 5.59 -12.53 -16.25
C PHE A 37 6.95 -11.90 -15.95
N SER A 38 8.04 -12.53 -16.42
CA SER A 38 9.41 -12.00 -16.24
C SER A 38 9.61 -10.64 -16.90
N ASP A 39 9.09 -10.46 -18.12
CA ASP A 39 9.20 -9.19 -18.84
C ASP A 39 8.44 -8.06 -18.15
N TRP A 40 7.28 -8.33 -17.57
CA TRP A 40 6.51 -7.35 -16.81
C TRP A 40 7.16 -6.97 -15.49
N VAL A 41 7.66 -7.96 -14.73
CA VAL A 41 8.42 -7.72 -13.49
C VAL A 41 9.66 -6.87 -13.76
N LYS A 42 10.32 -7.09 -14.89
CA LYS A 42 11.49 -6.30 -15.34
C LYS A 42 11.11 -5.00 -16.06
N LYS A 43 9.82 -4.65 -16.11
CA LYS A 43 9.27 -3.47 -16.79
C LYS A 43 9.75 -3.31 -18.25
N ARG A 44 9.95 -4.42 -18.96
CA ARG A 44 10.38 -4.43 -20.36
C ARG A 44 9.25 -4.14 -21.34
N ARG A 45 8.01 -4.39 -20.92
CA ARG A 45 6.80 -4.11 -21.69
C ARG A 45 5.62 -3.85 -20.74
N PRO A 46 4.60 -3.09 -21.18
CA PRO A 46 3.37 -2.93 -20.43
C PRO A 46 2.57 -4.24 -20.34
N VAL A 47 1.68 -4.32 -19.35
CA VAL A 47 0.74 -5.42 -19.15
C VAL A 47 -0.51 -5.15 -20.01
N PRO A 48 -0.87 -6.04 -20.94
CA PRO A 48 -2.11 -5.90 -21.71
C PRO A 48 -3.35 -5.91 -20.79
N LYS A 49 -4.36 -5.08 -21.08
CA LYS A 49 -5.56 -4.92 -20.24
C LYS A 49 -6.27 -6.24 -19.93
N GLU A 50 -6.40 -7.12 -20.92
CA GLU A 50 -7.01 -8.45 -20.73
C GLU A 50 -6.24 -9.31 -19.71
N ARG A 51 -4.90 -9.22 -19.72
CA ARG A 51 -4.04 -9.96 -18.77
C ARG A 51 -4.04 -9.32 -17.41
N LEU A 52 -4.12 -8.00 -17.36
CA LEU A 52 -4.28 -7.26 -16.12
C LEU A 52 -5.58 -7.64 -15.41
N GLN A 53 -6.69 -7.74 -16.16
CA GLN A 53 -7.98 -8.22 -15.65
C GLN A 53 -7.88 -9.66 -15.14
N ALA A 54 -7.26 -10.57 -15.91
CA ALA A 54 -7.07 -11.95 -15.46
C ALA A 54 -6.29 -12.06 -14.15
N LEU A 55 -5.23 -11.24 -13.99
CA LEU A 55 -4.47 -11.17 -12.74
C LEU A 55 -5.28 -10.58 -11.58
N GLY A 56 -6.07 -9.54 -11.84
CA GLY A 56 -6.96 -8.96 -10.83
C GLY A 56 -7.99 -9.97 -10.33
N VAL A 57 -8.62 -10.72 -11.25
CA VAL A 57 -9.56 -11.81 -10.91
C VAL A 57 -8.84 -12.92 -10.12
N TYR A 58 -7.65 -13.33 -10.54
CA TYR A 58 -6.90 -14.40 -9.87
C TYR A 58 -6.57 -14.07 -8.40
N PHE A 59 -6.21 -12.82 -8.12
CA PHE A 59 -5.87 -12.36 -6.77
C PHE A 59 -7.01 -11.64 -6.05
N ASN A 60 -8.21 -11.59 -6.63
CA ASN A 60 -9.36 -10.85 -6.09
C ASN A 60 -9.11 -9.35 -5.84
N VAL A 61 -8.20 -8.72 -6.59
CA VAL A 61 -7.84 -7.29 -6.44
C VAL A 61 -8.26 -6.45 -7.64
N GLU A 62 -8.45 -5.16 -7.41
CA GLU A 62 -8.69 -4.21 -8.51
C GLU A 62 -7.47 -4.18 -9.46
N PRO A 63 -7.65 -4.42 -10.78
CA PRO A 63 -6.54 -4.55 -11.71
C PRO A 63 -5.63 -3.31 -11.80
N THR A 64 -6.18 -2.11 -11.57
CA THR A 64 -5.46 -0.82 -11.59
C THR A 64 -4.44 -0.68 -10.46
N LEU A 65 -4.56 -1.48 -9.39
CA LEU A 65 -3.59 -1.50 -8.29
C LEU A 65 -2.25 -2.12 -8.70
N LEU A 66 -2.25 -2.97 -9.73
CA LEU A 66 -1.05 -3.68 -10.17
C LEU A 66 -0.13 -2.84 -11.05
N VAL A 67 -0.66 -1.82 -11.75
CA VAL A 67 0.07 -1.08 -12.78
C VAL A 67 -0.01 0.44 -12.62
N ASP A 68 0.97 1.14 -13.18
CA ASP A 68 0.96 2.60 -13.34
C ASP A 68 0.10 3.07 -14.54
N ASP A 69 0.07 4.38 -14.76
CA ASP A 69 -0.71 5.01 -15.84
C ASP A 69 -0.27 4.56 -17.24
N ASN A 70 0.95 4.04 -17.37
CA ASN A 70 1.52 3.50 -18.61
C ASN A 70 1.38 1.97 -18.70
N LEU A 71 0.62 1.34 -17.80
CA LEU A 71 0.39 -0.09 -17.71
C LEU A 71 1.64 -0.93 -17.36
N TYR A 72 2.68 -0.34 -16.76
CA TYR A 72 3.81 -1.10 -16.22
C TYR A 72 3.53 -1.52 -14.78
N LEU A 73 4.00 -2.71 -14.37
CA LEU A 73 3.83 -3.17 -13.00
C LEU A 73 4.41 -2.16 -12.00
N LYS A 74 3.61 -1.81 -11.00
CA LYS A 74 4.02 -0.96 -9.89
C LYS A 74 5.04 -1.68 -9.03
N ASP A 75 6.02 -0.91 -8.56
CA ASP A 75 6.84 -1.36 -7.44
C ASP A 75 5.99 -1.37 -6.18
N LEU A 76 6.30 -2.27 -5.26
CA LEU A 76 5.63 -2.35 -3.98
C LEU A 76 6.00 -1.14 -3.12
N SER A 77 5.08 -0.17 -3.03
CA SER A 77 5.16 0.91 -2.05
C SER A 77 4.74 0.42 -0.65
N ILE A 78 5.09 1.18 0.39
CA ILE A 78 4.67 0.88 1.77
C ILE A 78 3.13 0.89 1.87
N ASP A 79 2.49 1.93 1.34
CA ASP A 79 1.03 2.06 1.28
C ASP A 79 0.38 0.86 0.57
N MET A 80 0.90 0.48 -0.61
CA MET A 80 0.36 -0.64 -1.38
C MET A 80 0.53 -1.97 -0.63
N LYS A 81 1.66 -2.16 0.03
CA LYS A 81 1.91 -3.34 0.86
C LYS A 81 0.86 -3.46 1.97
N ILE A 82 0.61 -2.38 2.71
CA ILE A 82 -0.39 -2.36 3.78
C ILE A 82 -1.78 -2.67 3.23
N LYS A 83 -2.19 -1.99 2.14
CA LYS A 83 -3.49 -2.20 1.48
C LYS A 83 -3.70 -3.65 1.07
N ILE A 84 -2.69 -4.27 0.46
CA ILE A 84 -2.74 -5.67 0.04
C ILE A 84 -2.86 -6.60 1.24
N GLN A 85 -2.11 -6.36 2.32
CA GLN A 85 -2.20 -7.18 3.53
C GLN A 85 -3.57 -7.07 4.20
N ILE A 86 -4.14 -5.87 4.25
CA ILE A 86 -5.50 -5.64 4.76
C ILE A 86 -6.51 -6.43 3.93
N HIS A 87 -6.45 -6.30 2.61
CA HIS A 87 -7.35 -7.01 1.70
C HIS A 87 -7.25 -8.53 1.87
N PHE A 88 -6.04 -9.08 1.87
CA PHE A 88 -5.79 -10.51 2.06
C PHE A 88 -6.32 -11.02 3.41
N ILE A 89 -6.09 -10.28 4.50
CA ILE A 89 -6.58 -10.68 5.82
C ILE A 89 -8.11 -10.62 5.87
N ASN A 90 -8.75 -9.61 5.28
CA ASN A 90 -10.20 -9.56 5.20
C ASN A 90 -10.76 -10.75 4.41
N GLU A 91 -10.14 -11.13 3.30
CA GLU A 91 -10.54 -12.32 2.53
C GLU A 91 -10.39 -13.61 3.36
N LEU A 92 -9.30 -13.76 4.13
CA LEU A 92 -9.16 -14.87 5.06
C LEU A 92 -10.25 -14.85 6.14
N LEU A 93 -10.57 -13.66 6.67
CA LEU A 93 -11.57 -13.49 7.71
C LEU A 93 -13.00 -13.79 7.22
N GLU A 94 -13.30 -13.51 5.95
CA GLU A 94 -14.60 -13.78 5.33
C GLU A 94 -14.80 -15.27 5.01
N ASN A 95 -13.71 -16.00 4.74
CA ASN A 95 -13.76 -17.39 4.28
C ASN A 95 -13.41 -18.44 5.35
N ALA A 96 -13.06 -18.04 6.58
CA ALA A 96 -12.68 -19.02 7.59
C ALA A 96 -13.89 -19.70 8.25
N GLU A 97 -13.74 -21.01 8.50
CA GLU A 97 -14.76 -21.85 9.11
C GLU A 97 -14.62 -21.96 10.65
N GLU A 98 -13.44 -21.66 11.22
CA GLU A 98 -13.14 -21.81 12.65
C GLU A 98 -12.72 -20.50 13.33
N GLU A 99 -13.29 -20.20 14.50
CA GLU A 99 -13.18 -18.90 15.17
C GLU A 99 -11.84 -18.67 15.90
N THR A 100 -11.15 -19.74 16.29
CA THR A 100 -9.89 -19.66 17.07
C THR A 100 -8.68 -19.18 16.27
N ASP A 101 -8.64 -19.40 14.96
CA ASP A 101 -7.55 -18.94 14.10
C ASP A 101 -7.72 -17.47 13.66
N MET A 102 -8.84 -16.84 14.05
CA MET A 102 -9.26 -15.52 13.56
C MET A 102 -8.78 -14.37 14.42
N GLU A 103 -8.51 -14.63 15.70
CA GLU A 103 -8.12 -13.56 16.63
C GLU A 103 -6.78 -12.93 16.23
N ALA A 104 -5.78 -13.75 15.87
CA ALA A 104 -4.50 -13.27 15.39
C ALA A 104 -4.63 -12.43 14.11
N TYR A 105 -5.55 -12.80 13.21
CA TYR A 105 -5.83 -12.03 12.00
C TYR A 105 -6.53 -10.70 12.31
N ARG A 106 -7.49 -10.68 13.25
CA ARG A 106 -8.16 -9.45 13.71
C ARG A 106 -7.19 -8.50 14.38
N GLU A 107 -6.33 -8.98 15.28
CA GLU A 107 -5.27 -8.17 15.89
C GLU A 107 -4.33 -7.60 14.83
N LYS A 108 -3.92 -8.42 13.85
CA LYS A 108 -3.05 -7.98 12.76
C LYS A 108 -3.73 -6.93 11.88
N LEU A 109 -5.03 -7.09 11.61
CA LEU A 109 -5.82 -6.14 10.83
C LEU A 109 -5.89 -4.78 11.52
N ILE A 110 -6.16 -4.73 12.83
CA ILE A 110 -6.19 -3.48 13.62
C ILE A 110 -4.83 -2.77 13.53
N GLN A 111 -3.74 -3.52 13.68
CA GLN A 111 -2.40 -2.96 13.58
C GLN A 111 -2.11 -2.39 12.17
N LEU A 112 -2.52 -3.10 11.11
CA LEU A 112 -2.35 -2.63 9.73
C LEU A 112 -3.20 -1.40 9.41
N GLN A 113 -4.43 -1.32 9.95
CA GLN A 113 -5.29 -0.13 9.80
C GLN A 113 -4.63 1.10 10.44
N LYS A 114 -4.07 0.94 11.64
CA LYS A 114 -3.29 2.01 12.28
C LYS A 114 -2.07 2.42 11.47
N GLU A 115 -1.33 1.46 10.91
CA GLU A 115 -0.20 1.74 10.02
C GLU A 115 -0.65 2.47 8.74
N GLN A 116 -1.81 2.12 8.19
CA GLN A 116 -2.39 2.78 7.02
C GLN A 116 -2.73 4.24 7.30
N GLU A 117 -3.35 4.53 8.45
CA GLU A 117 -3.68 5.90 8.87
C GLU A 117 -2.41 6.74 9.02
N GLN A 118 -1.37 6.19 9.64
CA GLN A 118 -0.08 6.86 9.78
C GLN A 118 0.57 7.13 8.42
N GLN A 119 0.57 6.13 7.53
CA GLN A 119 1.12 6.28 6.18
C GLN A 119 0.36 7.34 5.37
N MET A 120 -0.97 7.41 5.51
CA MET A 120 -1.77 8.46 4.85
C MET A 120 -1.37 9.87 5.32
N ILE A 121 -1.07 10.07 6.59
CA ILE A 121 -0.58 11.36 7.11
C ILE A 121 0.80 11.68 6.51
N ILE A 122 1.71 10.70 6.47
CA ILE A 122 3.04 10.86 5.88
C ILE A 122 2.93 11.24 4.40
N ASP A 123 2.06 10.57 3.64
CA ASP A 123 1.86 10.83 2.21
C ASP A 123 1.30 12.24 1.98
N LYS A 124 0.34 12.68 2.80
CA LYS A 124 -0.18 14.07 2.77
C LYS A 124 0.92 15.10 3.04
N PHE A 125 1.72 14.89 4.08
CA PHE A 125 2.85 15.78 4.39
C PHE A 125 3.89 15.79 3.27
N THR A 126 4.20 14.62 2.71
CA THR A 126 5.16 14.49 1.60
C THR A 126 4.69 15.25 0.36
N ALA A 127 3.41 15.08 -0.01
CA ALA A 127 2.82 15.80 -1.14
C ALA A 127 2.85 17.32 -0.91
N MET A 128 2.44 17.78 0.27
CA MET A 128 2.47 19.20 0.63
C MET A 128 3.90 19.78 0.54
N VAL A 129 4.89 19.10 1.11
CA VAL A 129 6.28 19.57 1.13
C VAL A 129 6.88 19.64 -0.27
N LYS A 130 6.50 18.73 -1.18
CA LYS A 130 7.02 18.69 -2.56
C LYS A 130 6.64 19.92 -3.38
N GLU A 131 5.48 20.51 -3.10
CA GLU A 131 4.92 21.65 -3.85
C GLU A 131 4.96 22.96 -3.04
N ALA A 132 5.48 22.92 -1.81
CA ALA A 132 5.47 24.03 -0.88
C ALA A 132 6.44 25.16 -1.25
N ASP A 133 5.97 26.39 -1.14
CA ASP A 133 6.83 27.57 -1.10
C ASP A 133 7.57 27.71 0.24
N THR A 134 8.49 28.69 0.31
CA THR A 134 9.28 28.94 1.52
C THR A 134 8.41 29.24 2.74
N GLN A 135 7.25 29.88 2.57
CA GLN A 135 6.37 30.22 3.68
C GLN A 135 5.69 28.96 4.23
N THR A 136 5.17 28.12 3.35
CA THR A 136 4.54 26.85 3.68
C THR A 136 5.52 25.92 4.36
N LEU A 137 6.78 25.84 3.89
CA LEU A 137 7.82 25.05 4.56
C LEU A 137 8.15 25.57 5.97
N ARG A 138 8.18 26.90 6.16
CA ARG A 138 8.37 27.49 7.50
C ARG A 138 7.22 27.16 8.44
N LEU A 139 5.98 27.21 7.95
CA LEU A 139 4.80 26.81 8.72
C LEU A 139 4.85 25.32 9.10
N CYS A 140 5.25 24.45 8.17
CA CYS A 140 5.42 23.02 8.44
C CYS A 140 6.45 22.78 9.56
N ASN A 141 7.61 23.43 9.49
CA ASN A 141 8.64 23.29 10.53
C ASN A 141 8.16 23.83 11.89
N ALA A 142 7.52 24.99 11.92
CA ALA A 142 6.96 25.55 13.15
C ALA A 142 5.93 24.61 13.79
N PHE A 143 5.02 24.04 12.99
CA PHE A 143 4.07 23.04 13.43
C PHE A 143 4.76 21.79 14.02
N LEU A 144 5.76 21.25 13.31
CA LEU A 144 6.48 20.05 13.77
C LEU A 144 7.24 20.31 15.07
N ASP A 145 7.85 21.48 15.23
CA ASP A 145 8.56 21.85 16.46
C ASP A 145 7.60 22.04 17.63
N GLN A 146 6.43 22.64 17.40
CA GLN A 146 5.37 22.78 18.38
C GLN A 146 4.80 21.43 18.86
N VAL A 147 4.59 20.50 17.93
CA VAL A 147 4.16 19.13 18.29
C VAL A 147 5.24 18.40 19.10
N LYS A 148 6.53 18.55 18.73
CA LYS A 148 7.65 17.93 19.46
C LYS A 148 7.82 18.49 20.87
N SER A 149 7.61 19.79 21.06
CA SER A 149 7.71 20.45 22.37
C SER A 149 6.51 20.16 23.29
N ARG A 150 5.46 19.50 22.77
CA ARG A 150 4.17 19.25 23.44
C ARG A 150 3.39 20.52 23.81
N ASP A 151 3.73 21.65 23.18
CA ASP A 151 2.99 22.90 23.33
C ASP A 151 1.78 22.91 22.37
N LEU A 152 0.70 22.22 22.74
CA LEU A 152 -0.41 21.92 21.83
C LEU A 152 -1.58 22.90 21.92
N ASP A 153 -1.54 23.91 22.79
CA ASP A 153 -2.71 24.75 23.11
C ASP A 153 -3.29 25.46 21.87
N ALA A 154 -2.43 26.02 21.03
CA ALA A 154 -2.85 26.66 19.79
C ALA A 154 -3.42 25.64 18.77
N LEU A 155 -2.89 24.41 18.75
CA LEU A 155 -3.34 23.36 17.83
C LEU A 155 -4.67 22.74 18.27
N LEU A 156 -4.86 22.55 19.59
CA LEU A 156 -6.11 22.07 20.17
C LEU A 156 -7.25 23.06 19.93
N THR A 157 -6.96 24.36 19.99
CA THR A 157 -7.93 25.41 19.63
C THR A 157 -8.40 25.26 18.18
N ILE A 158 -7.48 25.01 17.24
CA ILE A 158 -7.80 24.80 15.82
C ILE A 158 -8.62 23.52 15.60
N LEU A 159 -8.30 22.43 16.32
CA LEU A 159 -9.05 21.17 16.27
C LEU A 159 -10.50 21.37 16.73
N ASN A 160 -10.71 22.07 17.85
CA ASN A 160 -12.04 22.30 18.42
C ASN A 160 -12.91 23.29 17.62
N ILE A 161 -12.31 24.16 16.80
CA ILE A 161 -13.05 25.04 15.88
C ILE A 161 -13.76 24.22 14.77
N LYS A 162 -13.29 23.01 14.46
CA LYS A 162 -13.89 22.15 13.41
C LYS A 162 -15.01 21.22 13.90
N GLU A 163 -15.20 21.03 15.20
CA GLU A 163 -16.29 20.21 15.75
C GLU A 163 -17.60 21.00 15.97
N ALA A 164 -17.61 22.30 15.63
CA ALA A 164 -18.74 23.21 15.84
C ALA A 164 -19.47 23.64 14.56
N GLU A 165 -19.22 23.00 13.41
CA GLU A 165 -19.95 23.22 12.14
C GLU A 165 -20.67 21.96 11.64
#